data_AF-A0A2U0D6C0-F1
#
_entry.id   AF-A0A2U0D6C0-F1
#
_cell.length_a   1.000
_cell.length_b   1.000
_cell.length_c   1.000
_cell.angle_alpha   90.00
_cell.angle_beta   90.00
_cell.angle_gamma   90.00
#
_symmetry.space_group_name_H-M   'P 1'
#
loop_
_entity.id
_entity.type
_entity.pdbx_description
1 polymer ?
#
loop_
_entity_poly.entity_id
_entity_poly.type
_entity_poly.pdbx_seq_one_letter_code
_entity_poly.pdbx_strand_id
1 'polypeptide(L)' 'MEYTKLEAQAMLGIGNTSFYKYVKSLNIQMRTQINDKGKVSYIRVEDFERIMHKLGKTKEDLIQNPNYHQP' A
#
# COMPACT_ATOMS: atom_id res chain seq x y z
N MET A 1 -1.67 8.31 -9.77
CA MET A 1 -2.59 7.57 -8.89
C MET A 1 -1.86 7.26 -7.59
N GLU A 2 -2.54 7.32 -6.46
CA GLU A 2 -1.99 7.12 -5.11
C GLU A 2 -2.95 6.23 -4.32
N TYR A 3 -2.44 5.39 -3.42
CA TYR A 3 -3.23 4.60 -2.48
C TYR A 3 -3.07 5.15 -1.07
N THR A 4 -4.11 5.09 -0.26
CA THR A 4 -3.93 5.33 1.17
C THR A 4 -3.11 4.20 1.79
N LYS A 5 -2.47 4.47 2.93
CA LYS A 5 -1.74 3.46 3.71
C LYS A 5 -2.62 2.24 4.00
N LEU A 6 -3.88 2.49 4.39
CA LEU A 6 -4.81 1.43 4.76
C LEU A 6 -5.16 0.54 3.55
N GLU A 7 -5.44 1.14 2.39
CA GLU A 7 -5.66 0.39 1.15
C GLU A 7 -4.43 -0.42 0.76
N ALA A 8 -3.26 0.20 0.78
CA ALA A 8 -2.01 -0.47 0.44
C ALA A 8 -1.74 -1.67 1.37
N GLN A 9 -1.99 -1.52 2.68
CA GLN A 9 -1.86 -2.62 3.64
C GLN A 9 -2.84 -3.76 3.37
N ALA A 10 -4.10 -3.43 3.04
CA ALA A 10 -5.13 -4.41 2.72
C ALA A 10 -4.80 -5.18 1.42
N MET A 11 -4.33 -4.47 0.39
CA MET A 11 -3.93 -5.08 -0.89
C MET A 11 -2.69 -5.97 -0.74
N LEU A 12 -1.71 -5.51 0.02
CA LEU A 12 -0.49 -6.29 0.27
C LEU A 12 -0.74 -7.44 1.27
N GLY A 13 -1.83 -7.38 2.05
CA GLY A 13 -2.10 -8.33 3.12
C GLY A 13 -1.07 -8.28 4.24
N ILE A 14 -0.53 -7.09 4.54
CA ILE A 14 0.53 -6.91 5.55
C ILE A 14 0.13 -5.92 6.65
N GLY A 15 0.62 -6.19 7.86
CA GLY A 15 0.43 -5.31 9.02
C GLY A 15 1.23 -4.01 8.94
N ASN A 16 0.89 -3.06 9.81
CA ASN A 16 1.45 -1.70 9.85
C ASN A 16 2.98 -1.71 10.00
N THR A 17 3.51 -2.54 10.91
CA THR A 17 4.94 -2.67 11.15
C THR A 17 5.69 -3.17 9.92
N SER A 18 5.18 -4.22 9.25
CA SER A 18 5.77 -4.76 8.03
C SER A 18 5.75 -3.74 6.90
N PHE A 19 4.63 -3.03 6.74
CA PHE A 19 4.50 -1.98 5.74
C PHE A 19 5.58 -0.90 5.90
N TYR A 20 5.75 -0.33 7.11
CA TYR A 20 6.79 0.66 7.36
C TYR A 20 8.21 0.10 7.20
N LYS A 21 8.43 -1.19 7.48
CA LYS A 21 9.71 -1.85 7.22
C LYS A 21 10.06 -1.82 5.73
N TYR A 22 9.11 -2.13 4.85
CA TYR A 22 9.31 -2.06 3.40
C TYR A 22 9.47 -0.62 2.91
N VAL A 23 8.64 0.31 3.38
CA VAL A 23 8.76 1.74 3.06
C VAL A 23 10.16 2.26 3.38
N LYS A 24 10.66 1.97 4.59
CA LYS A 24 12.01 2.36 4.99
C LYS A 24 13.09 1.64 4.18
N SER A 25 12.95 0.33 3.95
CA SER A 25 13.94 -0.48 3.22
C SER A 25 14.05 -0.10 1.75
N LEU A 26 12.98 0.39 1.14
CA LEU A 26 12.92 0.77 -0.28
C LEU A 26 13.12 2.28 -0.50
N ASN A 27 13.38 3.03 0.58
CA ASN A 27 13.51 4.48 0.58
C ASN A 27 12.27 5.18 -0.04
N ILE A 28 11.09 4.67 0.27
CA ILE A 28 9.82 5.18 -0.24
C ILE A 28 9.40 6.40 0.58
N GLN A 29 9.03 7.48 -0.10
CA GLN A 29 8.49 8.67 0.53
C GLN A 29 6.96 8.64 0.50
N MET A 30 6.35 8.47 1.67
CA MET A 30 4.91 8.60 1.82
C MET A 30 4.52 10.07 1.94
N ARG A 31 3.46 10.45 1.23
CA ARG A 31 2.84 11.76 1.41
C ARG A 31 1.85 11.68 2.57
N THR A 32 1.94 12.60 3.51
CA THR A 32 0.91 12.72 4.53
C THR A 32 0.05 13.95 4.26
N GLN A 33 -1.26 13.77 4.27
CA GLN A 33 -2.23 14.86 4.24
C GLN A 33 -3.06 14.86 5.53
N ILE A 34 -3.37 16.05 6.03
CA ILE A 34 -4.32 16.23 7.12
C ILE A 34 -5.64 16.61 6.48
N ASN A 35 -6.71 15.89 6.81
CA ASN A 35 -8.08 16.21 6.43
C ASN A 35 -8.95 16.36 7.69
N ASP A 36 -10.23 16.69 7.54
CA ASP A 36 -11.20 16.80 8.63
C ASP A 36 -11.30 15.54 9.52
N LYS A 37 -10.91 14.37 9.01
CA LYS A 37 -10.94 13.08 9.72
C LYS A 37 -9.58 12.72 10.35
N GLY A 38 -8.56 13.56 10.19
CA GLY A 38 -7.24 13.41 10.77
C GLY A 38 -6.12 13.20 9.74
N LYS A 39 -5.05 12.52 10.18
CA LYS A 39 -3.83 12.34 9.40
C LYS A 39 -3.93 11.09 8.51
N VAL A 40 -4.02 11.28 7.20
CA VAL A 40 -4.01 10.18 6.22
C VAL A 40 -2.69 10.16 5.47
N SER A 41 -2.07 8.99 5.38
CA SER A 41 -0.82 8.79 4.64
C SER A 41 -1.11 8.08 3.33
N TYR A 42 -0.44 8.51 2.27
CA TYR A 42 -0.59 8.06 0.90
C TYR A 42 0.75 7.56 0.36
N ILE A 43 0.69 6.54 -0.50
CA ILE A 43 1.82 5.96 -1.21
C ILE A 43 1.53 6.03 -2.71
N ARG A 44 2.56 6.35 -3.50
CA ARG A 44 2.47 6.34 -4.96
C ARG A 44 2.32 4.91 -5.46
N VAL A 45 1.59 4.73 -6.56
CA VAL A 45 1.43 3.41 -7.20
C VAL A 45 2.78 2.77 -7.52
N GLU A 46 3.74 3.54 -8.05
CA GLU A 46 5.09 3.04 -8.38
C GLU A 46 5.83 2.48 -7.15
N ASP A 47 5.74 3.18 -6.02
CA ASP A 47 6.36 2.72 -4.78
C ASP A 47 5.63 1.52 -4.18
N PHE A 48 4.31 1.48 -4.29
CA PHE A 48 3.51 0.33 -3.92
C PHE A 48 3.89 -0.92 -4.73
N GLU A 49 4.06 -0.79 -6.03
CA GLU A 49 4.52 -1.89 -6.92
C GLU A 49 5.91 -2.40 -6.50
N ARG A 50 6.81 -1.52 -6.05
CA ARG A 50 8.11 -1.94 -5.52
C ARG A 50 7.98 -2.78 -4.25
N ILE A 51 7.02 -2.44 -3.37
CA ILE A 51 6.72 -3.26 -2.19
C ILE A 51 6.13 -4.61 -2.62
N MET A 52 5.19 -4.62 -3.57
CA MET A 52 4.62 -5.86 -4.12
C MET A 52 5.70 -6.79 -4.66
N HIS A 53 6.60 -6.26 -5.49
CA HIS A 53 7.70 -7.01 -6.08
C HIS A 53 8.62 -7.58 -4.98
N LYS A 54 8.86 -6.83 -3.90
CA LYS A 54 9.67 -7.31 -2.76
C LYS A 54 8.99 -8.43 -1.97
N LEU A 55 7.66 -8.46 -1.96
CA LEU A 55 6.85 -9.52 -1.37
C LEU A 55 6.71 -10.74 -2.29
N GLY A 56 7.20 -10.68 -3.52
CA GLY A 56 6.97 -11.71 -4.53
C GLY A 56 5.51 -11.75 -5.02
N LYS A 57 4.74 -10.69 -4.77
CA LYS A 57 3.36 -10.56 -5.24
C LYS A 57 3.36 -9.90 -6.62
N THR A 58 2.75 -10.55 -7.59
CA THR A 58 2.51 -9.95 -8.91
C THR A 58 1.16 -9.23 -8.92
N LYS A 59 0.96 -8.34 -9.90
CA LYS A 59 -0.36 -7.70 -10.12
C LYS A 59 -1.48 -8.72 -10.32
N GLU A 60 -1.14 -9.91 -10.84
CA GLU A 60 -2.08 -11.01 -11.05
C GLU A 60 -2.62 -11.58 -9.72
N ASP A 61 -1.83 -11.56 -8.65
CA ASP A 61 -2.22 -11.99 -7.30
C ASP A 61 -3.29 -11.07 -6.68
N LEU A 62 -3.30 -9.78 -7.06
CA LEU A 62 -4.35 -8.83 -6.67
C LEU A 62 -5.67 -9.04 -7.43
N ILE A 63 -5.60 -9.59 -8.65
CA ILE A 63 -6.78 -9.83 -9.51
C ILE A 63 -7.44 -11.16 -9.14
N GLN A 64 -6.70 -12.13 -8.61
CA GLN A 64 -7.22 -13.45 -8.22
C GLN A 64 -7.84 -13.53 -6.81
N ASN A 65 -8.06 -12.40 -6.13
CA ASN A 65 -8.78 -12.37 -4.87
C ASN A 65 -10.26 -11.97 -5.10
N PRO A 66 -11.20 -12.92 -5.28
CA PRO A 66 -12.60 -12.65 -5.61
C PRO A 66 -13.42 -11.96 -4.51
N ASN A 67 -12.78 -11.50 -3.42
CA ASN A 67 -13.42 -10.77 -2.32
C ASN A 67 -13.16 -9.25 -2.35
N TYR A 68 -12.53 -8.71 -3.38
CA TYR A 68 -12.52 -7.25 -3.60
C TYR A 68 -13.86 -6.80 -4.20
N HIS A 69 -14.93 -6.85 -3.39
CA HIS A 69 -16.13 -6.06 -3.62
C HIS A 69 -15.75 -4.58 -3.47
N GLN A 70 -15.60 -3.89 -4.60
CA GLN A 70 -15.65 -2.43 -4.63
C GLN A 70 -17.05 -1.99 -4.17
N PRO A 71 -17.20 -1.11 -3.16
CA PRO A 71 -18.42 -0.33 -2.99
C PRO A 71 -18.53 0.77 -4.06
#